data_AF-A0A919JRI5-F1
#
_entry.id   AF-A0A919JRI5-F1
#
_cell.length_a   1.000
_cell.length_b   1.000
_cell.length_c   1.000
_cell.angle_alpha   90.00
_cell.angle_beta   90.00
_cell.angle_gamma   90.00
#
_symmetry.space_group_name_H-M   'P 1'
#
loop_
_entity.id
_entity.type
_entity.pdbx_description
1 polymer ?
#
loop_
_entity_poly.entity_id
_entity_poly.type
_entity_poly.pdbx_seq_one_letter_code
_entity_poly.pdbx_strand_id
1 'polypeptide(L)'
;MRSTVCALACLILVGAASPASAEVSVPPPVTFVATGSLPIQGTLLLGDVTGDGDPDLVTDKAVFVGGPGASFQPVPTVTPTGAQYLGDVNGDGRDDAIVLDSAAELLHVTYGTSQGTFAGGATVSVRITGGPRRVDAVVVADFNGDGHPDLGTARRGGVAIFLGSAGGTFTRGSGAAGTSMPYINVVDADDMDHDGFIDIVVDSNADGGGHIVELVRGNGDGTFQPPQRILGYPADEPQIGDFNGDGHRDVAFRRDAELLVGLGDGHGAFPAITPVPVGPDGLHPWRRGVGDVDGNGRADIVTAVDATQATVLLSQAPVEMECTATGGSVSIPAGATVRSSNPAVLPPGRISVTAGTVTIRPVAGRSTLTVTPPGASPRTFTVVAGSSGDDTITGTEGADLVFPGKGRDVTATLGGDDLVCDAGGDDRITTGAGNDVASGGRGRDTISTGAGADTLLGGPGDDTLTGGPDADRFAGGGGRDITDLTPAQGDR
;
A
#
# COMPACT_ATOMS: atom_id res chain seq x y z
N MET A 1 27.65 -7.28 30.29
CA MET A 1 27.14 -8.31 29.35
C MET A 1 25.68 -8.50 29.71
N ARG A 2 24.78 -7.63 29.21
CA ARG A 2 23.91 -7.81 28.02
C ARG A 2 23.18 -9.17 28.10
N SER A 3 21.86 -9.25 28.27
CA SER A 3 20.83 -8.69 27.38
C SER A 3 19.57 -8.22 28.14
N THR A 4 19.01 -7.10 27.70
CA THR A 4 17.79 -6.46 28.20
C THR A 4 16.61 -6.92 27.34
N VAL A 5 15.49 -7.23 27.99
CA VAL A 5 14.23 -7.74 27.42
C VAL A 5 13.41 -6.57 26.85
N CYS A 6 12.97 -6.70 25.59
CA CYS A 6 12.15 -5.75 24.85
C CYS A 6 10.77 -5.51 25.49
N ALA A 7 10.32 -4.27 25.39
CA ALA A 7 8.97 -3.80 25.65
C ALA A 7 8.57 -2.86 24.50
N LEU A 8 7.35 -2.98 23.95
CA LEU A 8 6.34 -1.91 23.80
C LEU A 8 5.25 -2.29 22.77
N ALA A 9 3.99 -2.39 23.23
CA ALA A 9 2.79 -2.05 22.45
C ALA A 9 1.64 -1.75 23.43
N CYS A 10 1.67 -0.57 24.06
CA CYS A 10 0.51 0.09 24.66
C CYS A 10 0.92 1.54 24.99
N LEU A 11 0.42 2.54 24.25
CA LEU A 11 0.92 3.92 24.29
C LEU A 11 0.14 4.81 25.28
N ILE A 12 0.81 5.39 26.28
CA ILE A 12 0.53 6.73 26.82
C ILE A 12 1.87 7.48 27.10
N LEU A 13 1.98 8.70 26.57
CA LEU A 13 3.16 9.61 26.45
C LEU A 13 3.95 9.94 27.74
N VAL A 14 5.30 9.99 27.65
CA VAL A 14 6.18 11.17 27.94
C VAL A 14 7.47 11.01 27.12
N GLY A 15 7.90 12.08 26.43
CA GLY A 15 9.01 12.04 25.48
C GLY A 15 10.39 11.70 26.05
N ALA A 16 11.16 10.97 25.25
CA ALA A 16 12.57 11.18 24.94
C ALA A 16 13.01 10.04 24.00
N ALA A 17 13.62 10.42 22.88
CA ALA A 17 14.20 9.51 21.90
C ALA A 17 15.24 8.55 22.51
N SER A 18 15.22 7.28 22.10
CA SER A 18 16.36 6.36 22.23
C SER A 18 16.23 5.12 21.33
N PRO A 19 17.36 4.46 21.00
CA PRO A 19 17.71 4.21 19.60
C PRO A 19 17.52 2.77 19.11
N ALA A 20 17.26 2.69 17.80
CA ALA A 20 17.60 1.66 16.83
C ALA A 20 18.17 0.33 17.36
N SER A 21 17.28 -0.64 17.55
CA SER A 21 17.51 -2.01 17.06
C SER A 21 16.70 -2.16 15.78
N ALA A 22 17.34 -2.55 14.67
CA ALA A 22 16.67 -2.89 13.42
C ALA A 22 15.82 -4.15 13.64
N GLU A 23 14.62 -3.96 14.18
CA GLU A 23 13.55 -4.92 13.95
C GLU A 23 13.19 -4.81 12.47
N VAL A 24 13.17 -5.95 11.77
CA VAL A 24 12.59 -6.02 10.42
C VAL A 24 11.12 -5.65 10.61
N SER A 25 10.79 -4.39 10.34
CA SER A 25 9.43 -3.90 10.40
C SER A 25 8.67 -4.62 9.29
N VAL A 26 7.66 -5.41 9.65
CA VAL A 26 6.75 -5.97 8.66
C VAL A 26 5.87 -4.81 8.20
N PRO A 27 5.86 -4.46 6.91
CA PRO A 27 5.05 -3.36 6.41
C PRO A 27 3.56 -3.64 6.67
N PRO A 28 2.76 -2.64 7.07
CA PRO A 28 1.33 -2.81 7.27
C PRO A 28 0.65 -3.25 5.96
N PRO A 29 -0.38 -4.12 6.03
CA PRO A 29 -1.07 -4.58 4.84
C PRO A 29 -1.84 -3.46 4.13
N VAL A 30 -2.14 -3.69 2.84
CA VAL A 30 -2.94 -2.78 2.00
C VAL A 30 -4.05 -3.56 1.30
N THR A 31 -5.17 -2.89 1.03
CA THR A 31 -6.25 -3.42 0.19
C THR A 31 -6.48 -2.51 -1.01
N PHE A 32 -6.93 -3.07 -2.13
CA PHE A 32 -7.24 -2.29 -3.34
C PHE A 32 -8.69 -2.46 -3.75
N VAL A 33 -9.32 -1.36 -4.16
CA VAL A 33 -10.67 -1.39 -4.73
C VAL A 33 -10.73 -0.73 -6.09
N ALA A 34 -11.22 -1.49 -7.08
CA ALA A 34 -11.48 -0.98 -8.40
C ALA A 34 -12.67 -0.01 -8.40
N THR A 35 -12.40 1.19 -8.90
CA THR A 35 -13.42 2.16 -9.30
C THR A 35 -13.97 1.77 -10.69
N GLY A 36 -15.10 2.34 -11.08
CA GLY A 36 -15.70 2.09 -12.39
C GLY A 36 -14.74 2.35 -13.57
N SER A 37 -15.19 2.09 -14.80
CA SER A 37 -14.33 2.27 -15.97
C SER A 37 -14.26 3.72 -16.45
N LEU A 38 -13.05 4.15 -16.79
CA LEU A 38 -12.74 5.41 -17.46
C LEU A 38 -12.46 5.12 -18.94
N PRO A 39 -13.09 5.85 -19.89
CA PRO A 39 -12.81 5.65 -21.30
C PRO A 39 -11.43 6.23 -21.63
N ILE A 40 -10.56 5.40 -22.22
CA ILE A 40 -9.22 5.78 -22.67
C ILE A 40 -9.06 5.49 -24.16
N GLN A 41 -8.10 6.15 -24.81
CA GLN A 41 -7.67 5.79 -26.16
C GLN A 41 -6.17 6.00 -26.28
N GLY A 42 -5.44 4.93 -26.57
CA GLY A 42 -3.99 5.02 -26.73
C GLY A 42 -3.26 4.96 -25.39
N THR A 43 -2.15 5.70 -25.24
CA THR A 43 -1.34 5.77 -24.01
C THR A 43 -2.17 6.09 -22.77
N LEU A 44 -1.65 5.65 -21.63
CA LEU A 44 -2.18 5.92 -20.31
C LEU A 44 -0.99 6.26 -19.42
N LEU A 45 -0.87 7.53 -19.07
CA LEU A 45 0.18 8.06 -18.20
C LEU A 45 -0.51 8.79 -17.05
N LEU A 46 0.11 8.74 -15.89
CA LEU A 46 -0.32 9.47 -14.71
C LEU A 46 0.85 10.37 -14.26
N GLY A 47 0.56 11.61 -13.92
CA GLY A 47 1.57 12.59 -13.51
C GLY A 47 0.93 13.96 -13.25
N ASP A 48 1.60 14.84 -12.51
CA ASP A 48 1.07 16.17 -12.17
C ASP A 48 1.40 17.17 -13.28
N VAL A 49 0.56 17.24 -14.31
CA VAL A 49 0.81 18.13 -15.47
C VAL A 49 0.32 19.56 -15.24
N THR A 50 -0.47 19.80 -14.20
CA THR A 50 -0.96 21.13 -13.82
C THR A 50 -0.09 21.82 -12.78
N GLY A 51 0.61 21.05 -11.95
CA GLY A 51 1.46 21.48 -10.85
C GLY A 51 0.68 21.79 -9.58
N ASP A 52 -0.48 21.16 -9.40
CA ASP A 52 -1.35 21.35 -8.23
C ASP A 52 -1.12 20.30 -7.13
N GLY A 53 -0.28 19.30 -7.40
CA GLY A 53 0.06 18.20 -6.51
C GLY A 53 -0.88 17.00 -6.63
N ASP A 54 -1.97 17.09 -7.41
CA ASP A 54 -2.87 15.98 -7.66
C ASP A 54 -2.48 15.30 -8.99
N PRO A 55 -2.35 13.96 -9.06
CA PRO A 55 -2.00 13.29 -10.30
C PRO A 55 -3.09 13.42 -11.37
N ASP A 56 -2.69 13.85 -12.56
CA ASP A 56 -3.53 14.00 -13.75
C ASP A 56 -3.40 12.80 -14.68
N LEU A 57 -4.48 12.49 -15.42
CA LEU A 57 -4.49 11.43 -16.41
C LEU A 57 -4.18 11.96 -17.80
N VAL A 58 -3.11 11.47 -18.43
CA VAL A 58 -2.72 11.81 -19.79
C VAL A 58 -2.88 10.62 -20.72
N THR A 59 -3.51 10.86 -21.86
CA THR A 59 -3.68 9.88 -22.95
C THR A 59 -3.19 10.45 -24.27
N ASP A 60 -3.15 9.62 -25.32
CA ASP A 60 -2.77 10.05 -26.67
C ASP A 60 -3.68 11.14 -27.26
N LYS A 61 -4.85 11.43 -26.66
CA LYS A 61 -5.83 12.36 -27.23
C LYS A 61 -6.38 13.39 -26.25
N ALA A 62 -6.24 13.16 -24.95
CA ALA A 62 -6.86 13.96 -23.92
C ALA A 62 -6.02 13.97 -22.65
N VAL A 63 -6.14 15.07 -21.92
CA VAL A 63 -5.71 15.21 -20.53
C VAL A 63 -6.97 15.32 -19.68
N PHE A 64 -6.98 14.65 -18.53
CA PHE A 64 -8.00 14.79 -17.52
C PHE A 64 -7.34 15.25 -16.23
N VAL A 65 -7.77 16.41 -15.73
CA VAL A 65 -7.24 16.97 -14.49
C VAL A 65 -7.78 16.19 -13.32
N GLY A 66 -6.88 15.79 -12.42
CA GLY A 66 -7.17 15.13 -11.16
C GLY A 66 -8.02 16.00 -10.24
N GLY A 67 -8.64 15.38 -9.26
CA GLY A 67 -9.50 16.08 -8.33
C GLY A 67 -10.03 15.16 -7.25
N PRO A 68 -10.69 15.71 -6.23
CA PRO A 68 -10.97 15.01 -4.98
C PRO A 68 -11.73 13.71 -5.19
N GLY A 69 -11.27 12.64 -4.52
CA GLY A 69 -11.91 11.33 -4.55
C GLY A 69 -11.75 10.59 -5.89
N ALA A 70 -10.57 10.68 -6.53
CA ALA A 70 -10.27 10.05 -7.82
C ALA A 70 -11.20 10.51 -8.96
N SER A 71 -11.54 11.79 -8.96
CA SER A 71 -12.38 12.39 -10.00
C SER A 71 -11.49 13.00 -11.10
N PHE A 72 -11.81 12.72 -12.36
CA PHE A 72 -11.05 13.21 -13.51
C PHE A 72 -11.90 14.09 -14.41
N GLN A 73 -11.47 15.34 -14.65
CA GLN A 73 -12.20 16.30 -15.49
C GLN A 73 -11.48 16.55 -16.82
N PRO A 74 -12.13 16.35 -17.98
CA PRO A 74 -11.47 16.52 -19.28
C PRO A 74 -11.10 17.98 -19.55
N VAL A 75 -9.87 18.21 -20.03
CA VAL A 75 -9.43 19.54 -20.49
C VAL A 75 -9.97 19.79 -21.90
N PRO A 76 -10.83 20.80 -22.15
CA PRO A 76 -11.56 20.96 -23.42
C PRO A 76 -10.72 21.31 -24.66
N THR A 77 -9.41 21.49 -24.53
CA THR A 77 -8.54 21.90 -25.65
C THR A 77 -7.17 21.29 -25.46
N VAL A 78 -6.91 20.16 -26.12
CA VAL A 78 -5.63 19.48 -26.08
C VAL A 78 -5.12 19.32 -27.50
N THR A 79 -3.85 19.67 -27.73
CA THR A 79 -3.13 19.23 -28.92
C THR A 79 -2.28 18.04 -28.48
N PRO A 80 -2.57 16.81 -28.93
CA PRO A 80 -1.85 15.64 -28.45
C PRO A 80 -0.40 15.65 -28.92
N THR A 81 0.53 15.42 -27.98
CA THR A 81 1.98 15.38 -28.23
C THR A 81 2.49 13.98 -28.55
N GLY A 82 1.66 12.93 -28.38
CA GLY A 82 2.12 11.54 -28.49
C GLY A 82 3.10 11.15 -27.39
N ALA A 83 2.95 11.77 -26.20
CA ALA A 83 3.77 11.53 -25.02
C ALA A 83 3.84 10.03 -24.72
N GLN A 84 5.05 9.56 -24.46
CA GLN A 84 5.33 8.18 -24.04
C GLN A 84 5.72 8.10 -22.57
N TYR A 85 6.26 9.20 -22.05
CA TYR A 85 6.66 9.38 -20.66
C TYR A 85 6.27 10.78 -20.21
N LEU A 86 6.09 10.94 -18.91
CA LEU A 86 5.92 12.20 -18.21
C LEU A 86 7.09 12.40 -17.24
N GLY A 87 7.36 13.65 -16.89
CA GLY A 87 8.27 14.02 -15.82
C GLY A 87 8.65 15.49 -15.90
N ASP A 88 8.85 16.13 -14.76
CA ASP A 88 9.30 17.53 -14.67
C ASP A 88 10.78 17.65 -15.10
N VAL A 89 11.02 17.83 -16.40
CA VAL A 89 12.37 17.87 -16.98
C VAL A 89 13.06 19.22 -16.74
N ASN A 90 12.28 20.28 -16.47
CA ASN A 90 12.78 21.64 -16.36
C ASN A 90 12.77 22.18 -14.90
N GLY A 91 12.22 21.43 -13.95
CA GLY A 91 12.16 21.77 -12.53
C GLY A 91 11.11 22.83 -12.19
N ASP A 92 10.04 22.96 -12.98
CA ASP A 92 9.00 23.97 -12.80
C ASP A 92 7.79 23.51 -11.98
N GLY A 93 7.86 22.27 -11.47
CA GLY A 93 6.84 21.61 -10.68
C GLY A 93 5.67 21.08 -11.50
N ARG A 94 5.81 20.94 -12.82
CA ARG A 94 4.83 20.29 -13.70
C ARG A 94 5.49 19.23 -14.54
N ASP A 95 4.79 18.13 -14.74
CA ASP A 95 5.26 17.09 -15.63
C ASP A 95 5.21 17.52 -17.09
N ASP A 96 6.34 17.31 -17.77
CA ASP A 96 6.52 17.59 -19.19
C ASP A 96 6.27 16.34 -20.05
N ALA A 97 5.81 16.55 -21.28
CA ALA A 97 5.59 15.46 -22.22
C ALA A 97 6.90 15.05 -22.91
N ILE A 98 7.28 13.78 -22.79
CA ILE A 98 8.50 13.23 -23.40
C ILE A 98 8.14 12.25 -24.52
N VAL A 99 8.72 12.47 -25.71
CA VAL A 99 8.61 11.57 -26.86
C VAL A 99 10.01 11.09 -27.26
N LEU A 100 10.20 9.77 -27.32
CA LEU A 100 11.47 9.17 -27.72
C LEU A 100 11.54 8.98 -29.23
N ASP A 101 12.48 9.68 -29.89
CA ASP A 101 12.93 9.36 -31.25
C ASP A 101 14.17 8.45 -31.15
N SER A 102 13.90 7.15 -31.07
CA SER A 102 14.93 6.12 -30.99
C SER A 102 15.84 6.06 -32.23
N ALA A 103 15.37 6.50 -33.40
CA ALA A 103 16.17 6.48 -34.63
C ALA A 103 17.15 7.66 -34.69
N ALA A 104 16.75 8.82 -34.16
CA ALA A 104 17.59 10.01 -34.08
C ALA A 104 18.45 10.09 -32.81
N GLU A 105 18.22 9.18 -31.84
CA GLU A 105 18.78 9.25 -30.47
C GLU A 105 18.46 10.61 -29.82
N LEU A 106 17.19 11.02 -29.90
CA LEU A 106 16.68 12.26 -29.32
C LEU A 106 15.49 11.98 -28.40
N LEU A 107 15.40 12.75 -27.33
CA LEU A 107 14.15 12.96 -26.60
C LEU A 107 13.59 14.32 -27.00
N HIS A 108 12.35 14.34 -27.47
CA HIS A 108 11.60 15.57 -27.65
C HIS A 108 10.77 15.83 -26.40
N VAL A 109 11.14 16.87 -25.67
CA VAL A 109 10.49 17.28 -24.42
C VAL A 109 9.64 18.49 -24.75
N THR A 110 8.34 18.42 -24.51
CA THR A 110 7.41 19.54 -24.67
C THR A 110 6.95 20.00 -23.31
N TYR A 111 7.28 21.23 -22.96
CA TYR A 111 7.00 21.74 -21.63
C TYR A 111 5.51 21.89 -21.36
N GLY A 112 5.10 21.48 -20.17
CA GLY A 112 3.74 21.64 -19.66
C GLY A 112 3.36 23.13 -19.51
N THR A 113 2.07 23.40 -19.54
CA THR A 113 1.51 24.72 -19.20
C THR A 113 0.72 24.61 -17.92
N SER A 114 0.53 25.72 -17.20
CA SER A 114 -0.26 25.79 -15.96
C SER A 114 -1.76 25.50 -16.12
N GLN A 115 -2.18 24.97 -17.26
CA GLN A 115 -3.55 24.53 -17.54
C GLN A 115 -3.59 23.02 -17.83
N GLY A 116 -2.51 22.29 -17.56
CA GLY A 116 -2.41 20.85 -17.85
C GLY A 116 -2.38 20.56 -19.35
N THR A 117 -1.89 21.50 -20.17
CA THR A 117 -1.79 21.30 -21.63
C THR A 117 -0.35 21.42 -22.10
N PHE A 118 -0.03 20.72 -23.19
CA PHE A 118 1.25 20.85 -23.88
C PHE A 118 1.16 21.78 -25.12
N ALA A 119 -0.03 22.32 -25.40
CA ALA A 119 -0.27 23.15 -26.57
C ALA A 119 0.38 24.52 -26.41
N GLY A 120 1.29 24.86 -27.33
CA GLY A 120 2.05 26.11 -27.25
C GLY A 120 3.22 26.09 -26.26
N GLY A 121 3.45 24.95 -25.59
CA GLY A 121 4.67 24.69 -24.84
C GLY A 121 5.89 24.69 -25.75
N ALA A 122 7.04 25.13 -25.22
CA ALA A 122 8.29 25.04 -25.96
C ALA A 122 8.71 23.57 -26.06
N THR A 123 9.17 23.15 -27.25
CA THR A 123 9.74 21.82 -27.44
C THR A 123 11.25 21.91 -27.55
N VAL A 124 11.96 21.18 -26.68
CA VAL A 124 13.41 21.04 -26.70
C VAL A 124 13.77 19.61 -27.09
N SER A 125 14.85 19.46 -27.84
CA SER A 125 15.39 18.13 -28.19
C SER A 125 16.66 17.86 -27.40
N VAL A 126 16.62 16.84 -26.56
CA VAL A 126 17.78 16.38 -25.78
C VAL A 126 18.47 15.28 -26.55
N ARG A 127 19.75 15.47 -26.84
CA ARG A 127 20.56 14.47 -27.52
C ARG A 127 21.07 13.43 -26.54
N ILE A 128 20.65 12.19 -26.72
CA ILE A 128 20.97 11.06 -25.83
C ILE A 128 22.03 10.14 -26.44
N THR A 129 23.06 10.72 -27.05
CA THR A 129 24.15 10.00 -27.74
C THR A 129 25.04 9.21 -26.79
N GLY A 130 25.45 7.99 -27.20
CA GLY A 130 26.41 7.23 -26.38
C GLY A 130 26.63 5.75 -26.68
N GLY A 131 26.00 5.18 -27.71
CA GLY A 131 26.23 3.79 -28.15
C GLY A 131 25.18 3.32 -29.16
N PRO A 132 25.43 2.25 -29.94
CA PRO A 132 24.67 1.91 -31.16
C PRO A 132 23.35 1.17 -30.91
N ARG A 133 22.59 1.50 -29.85
CA ARG A 133 21.50 0.64 -29.38
C ARG A 133 20.26 1.44 -28.97
N ARG A 134 19.11 0.90 -29.36
CA ARG A 134 17.75 1.37 -29.06
C ARG A 134 17.63 1.75 -27.57
N VAL A 135 17.02 2.90 -27.33
CA VAL A 135 16.57 3.32 -26.00
C VAL A 135 15.17 2.73 -25.84
N ASP A 136 14.94 2.08 -24.70
CA ASP A 136 13.74 1.29 -24.47
C ASP A 136 12.79 1.97 -23.49
N ALA A 137 13.33 2.74 -22.54
CA ALA A 137 12.56 3.53 -21.57
C ALA A 137 13.32 4.76 -21.06
N VAL A 138 12.60 5.71 -20.47
CA VAL A 138 13.12 6.96 -19.91
C VAL A 138 12.52 7.16 -18.52
N VAL A 139 13.33 7.67 -17.59
CA VAL A 139 12.89 8.12 -16.26
C VAL A 139 13.52 9.47 -15.95
N VAL A 140 12.81 10.31 -15.20
CA VAL A 140 13.26 11.63 -14.75
C VAL A 140 13.36 11.59 -13.23
N ALA A 141 14.53 11.93 -12.69
CA ALA A 141 14.77 12.03 -11.25
C ALA A 141 16.07 12.79 -10.99
N ASP A 142 16.33 13.26 -9.77
CA ASP A 142 17.62 13.86 -9.41
C ASP A 142 18.59 12.77 -8.92
N PHE A 143 19.35 12.18 -9.85
CA PHE A 143 20.26 11.05 -9.55
C PHE A 143 21.54 11.49 -8.81
N ASN A 144 21.83 12.80 -8.77
CA ASN A 144 23.07 13.33 -8.21
C ASN A 144 22.87 14.30 -7.03
N GLY A 145 21.62 14.53 -6.61
CA GLY A 145 21.27 15.30 -5.43
C GLY A 145 21.59 16.79 -5.56
N ASP A 146 21.69 17.34 -6.78
CA ASP A 146 21.96 18.77 -6.99
C ASP A 146 20.69 19.64 -7.04
N GLY A 147 19.52 19.01 -6.91
CA GLY A 147 18.21 19.63 -6.97
C GLY A 147 17.76 19.96 -8.40
N HIS A 148 18.42 19.40 -9.41
CA HIS A 148 18.01 19.52 -10.81
C HIS A 148 17.55 18.17 -11.35
N PRO A 149 16.44 18.12 -12.10
CA PRO A 149 16.00 16.89 -12.76
C PRO A 149 17.07 16.38 -13.73
N ASP A 150 17.45 15.11 -13.58
CA ASP A 150 18.31 14.36 -14.49
C ASP A 150 17.47 13.42 -15.37
N LEU A 151 18.11 12.82 -16.39
CA LEU A 151 17.49 11.82 -17.25
C LEU A 151 18.20 10.47 -17.15
N GLY A 152 17.44 9.43 -16.78
CA GLY A 152 17.82 8.04 -16.91
C GLY A 152 17.30 7.48 -18.24
N THR A 153 18.19 6.95 -19.08
CA THR A 153 17.78 6.31 -20.36
C THR A 153 18.13 4.83 -20.34
N ALA A 154 17.09 3.98 -20.33
CA ALA A 154 17.24 2.54 -20.35
C ALA A 154 17.69 2.05 -21.73
N ARG A 155 18.73 1.23 -21.75
CA ARG A 155 19.38 0.73 -22.96
C ARG A 155 19.84 -0.69 -22.72
N ARG A 156 20.33 -1.32 -23.78
CA ARG A 156 20.97 -2.62 -23.64
C ARG A 156 22.17 -2.58 -22.68
N GLY A 157 22.07 -3.28 -21.56
CA GLY A 157 23.10 -3.45 -20.53
C GLY A 157 23.05 -2.44 -19.38
N GLY A 158 22.03 -1.59 -19.30
CA GLY A 158 21.86 -0.69 -18.17
C GLY A 158 21.09 0.60 -18.47
N VAL A 159 21.00 1.46 -17.45
CA VAL A 159 20.44 2.82 -17.55
C VAL A 159 21.60 3.82 -17.59
N ALA A 160 21.65 4.63 -18.64
CA ALA A 160 22.64 5.69 -18.78
C ALA A 160 22.08 7.01 -18.25
N ILE A 161 22.86 7.70 -17.40
CA ILE A 161 22.45 8.95 -16.77
C ILE A 161 22.95 10.17 -17.54
N PHE A 162 22.06 11.14 -17.72
CA PHE A 162 22.37 12.46 -18.23
C PHE A 162 22.02 13.49 -17.17
N LEU A 163 23.04 14.16 -16.65
CA LEU A 163 22.91 15.13 -15.57
C LEU A 163 22.32 16.43 -16.11
N GLY A 164 21.27 16.89 -15.45
CA GLY A 164 20.56 18.13 -15.69
C GLY A 164 21.33 19.33 -15.18
N SER A 165 20.74 20.50 -15.43
CA SER A 165 21.27 21.78 -14.98
C SER A 165 20.12 22.78 -14.90
N ALA A 166 20.32 23.90 -14.20
CA ALA A 166 19.35 24.97 -13.94
C ALA A 166 18.72 25.68 -15.18
N GLY A 167 18.86 25.13 -16.39
CA GLY A 167 18.22 25.62 -17.62
C GLY A 167 17.73 24.50 -18.54
N GLY A 168 17.51 23.29 -18.03
CA GLY A 168 16.99 22.16 -18.81
C GLY A 168 17.98 21.62 -19.85
N THR A 169 19.28 21.83 -19.65
CA THR A 169 20.33 21.23 -20.49
C THR A 169 20.93 20.01 -19.83
N PHE A 170 21.27 19.01 -20.64
CA PHE A 170 21.70 17.69 -20.15
C PHE A 170 23.08 17.34 -20.67
N THR A 171 23.92 16.79 -19.80
CA THR A 171 25.24 16.27 -20.16
C THR A 171 25.37 14.82 -19.76
N ARG A 172 26.02 14.00 -20.59
CA ARG A 172 26.20 12.58 -20.26
C ARG A 172 27.08 12.45 -19.01
N GLY A 173 26.52 11.90 -17.94
CA GLY A 173 27.26 11.58 -16.72
C GLY A 173 28.25 10.42 -16.93
N SER A 174 29.19 10.28 -16.01
CA SER A 174 30.09 9.11 -15.97
C SER A 174 29.43 7.86 -15.39
N GLY A 175 28.33 8.03 -14.65
CA GLY A 175 27.60 6.93 -14.03
C GLY A 175 26.62 6.24 -14.97
N ALA A 176 26.40 4.95 -14.70
CA ALA A 176 25.38 4.12 -15.32
C ALA A 176 24.96 3.04 -14.33
N ALA A 177 23.66 2.75 -14.25
CA ALA A 177 23.12 1.64 -13.50
C ALA A 177 23.20 0.37 -14.35
N GLY A 178 24.09 -0.56 -13.97
CA GLY A 178 24.20 -1.85 -14.65
C GLY A 178 23.05 -2.78 -14.28
N THR A 179 22.70 -3.70 -15.19
CA THR A 179 21.67 -4.74 -14.97
C THR A 179 22.25 -6.14 -15.17
N SER A 180 21.63 -7.15 -14.55
CA SER A 180 22.10 -8.54 -14.71
C SER A 180 21.74 -9.12 -16.07
N MET A 181 20.70 -8.60 -16.71
CA MET A 181 20.25 -9.01 -18.04
C MET A 181 20.40 -7.89 -19.08
N PRO A 182 20.54 -8.24 -20.37
CA PRO A 182 20.95 -7.28 -21.37
C PRO A 182 19.87 -6.30 -21.80
N TYR A 183 18.57 -6.57 -21.73
CA TYR A 183 17.56 -5.58 -22.13
C TYR A 183 16.71 -5.14 -20.95
N ILE A 184 16.12 -3.96 -21.09
CA ILE A 184 15.28 -3.33 -20.09
C ILE A 184 14.00 -2.90 -20.81
N ASN A 185 12.83 -3.24 -20.27
CA ASN A 185 11.56 -2.80 -20.86
C ASN A 185 10.94 -1.63 -20.11
N VAL A 186 11.08 -1.63 -18.78
CA VAL A 186 10.52 -0.63 -17.87
C VAL A 186 11.58 -0.24 -16.87
N VAL A 187 11.59 1.05 -16.54
CA VAL A 187 12.43 1.65 -15.51
C VAL A 187 11.57 2.62 -14.72
N ASP A 188 11.74 2.61 -13.41
CA ASP A 188 11.19 3.59 -12.48
C ASP A 188 12.26 3.96 -11.46
N ALA A 189 12.13 5.11 -10.81
CA ALA A 189 13.16 5.63 -9.90
C ALA A 189 12.56 6.40 -8.73
N ASP A 190 13.01 6.06 -7.52
CA ASP A 190 12.68 6.73 -6.26
C ASP A 190 13.69 6.27 -5.18
N ASP A 191 13.66 6.87 -4.00
CA ASP A 191 14.46 6.45 -2.84
C ASP A 191 13.85 5.20 -2.18
N MET A 192 14.38 4.01 -2.49
CA MET A 192 13.80 2.73 -2.08
C MET A 192 14.31 2.23 -0.73
N ASP A 193 15.45 2.75 -0.25
CA ASP A 193 16.05 2.39 1.03
C ASP A 193 16.18 3.55 2.04
N HIS A 194 15.50 4.67 1.75
CA HIS A 194 15.37 5.85 2.59
C HIS A 194 16.70 6.47 2.99
N ASP A 195 17.71 6.35 2.12
CA ASP A 195 19.03 6.93 2.33
C ASP A 195 19.15 8.37 1.82
N GLY A 196 18.11 8.87 1.13
CA GLY A 196 18.01 10.20 0.56
C GLY A 196 18.56 10.30 -0.87
N PHE A 197 18.94 9.18 -1.48
CA PHE A 197 19.40 9.12 -2.86
C PHE A 197 18.41 8.34 -3.73
N ILE A 198 18.34 8.73 -5.01
CA ILE A 198 17.45 8.07 -5.95
C ILE A 198 18.04 6.71 -6.36
N ASP A 199 17.24 5.68 -6.16
CA ASP A 199 17.47 4.34 -6.67
C ASP A 199 16.70 4.10 -7.97
N ILE A 200 16.99 2.97 -8.63
CA ILE A 200 16.31 2.58 -9.85
C ILE A 200 15.76 1.16 -9.71
N VAL A 201 14.49 0.97 -10.05
CA VAL A 201 13.88 -0.35 -10.21
C VAL A 201 13.68 -0.64 -11.70
N VAL A 202 14.14 -1.79 -12.17
CA VAL A 202 14.08 -2.18 -13.59
C VAL A 202 13.44 -3.55 -13.79
N ASP A 203 12.68 -3.70 -14.87
CA ASP A 203 12.43 -4.99 -15.51
C ASP A 203 13.56 -5.27 -16.51
N SER A 204 14.45 -6.19 -16.16
CA SER A 204 15.50 -6.66 -17.05
C SER A 204 15.21 -8.06 -17.60
N ASN A 205 15.49 -8.28 -18.88
CA ASN A 205 15.18 -9.55 -19.55
C ASN A 205 16.29 -10.06 -20.48
N ALA A 206 16.24 -11.37 -20.73
CA ALA A 206 17.16 -12.10 -21.60
C ALA A 206 16.56 -12.37 -23.00
N ASP A 207 17.44 -12.61 -23.98
CA ASP A 207 17.05 -13.11 -25.30
C ASP A 207 16.23 -14.42 -25.14
N GLY A 208 14.92 -14.38 -25.40
CA GLY A 208 14.04 -15.56 -25.33
C GLY A 208 12.99 -15.59 -24.21
N GLY A 209 12.80 -14.50 -23.44
CA GLY A 209 11.57 -14.28 -22.67
C GLY A 209 11.61 -14.56 -21.15
N GLY A 210 12.76 -14.44 -20.50
CA GLY A 210 12.87 -14.48 -19.03
C GLY A 210 13.03 -13.07 -18.46
N HIS A 211 12.12 -12.66 -17.57
CA HIS A 211 12.11 -11.36 -16.92
C HIS A 211 12.49 -11.46 -15.43
N ILE A 212 13.19 -10.45 -14.93
CA ILE A 212 13.44 -10.25 -13.51
C ILE A 212 13.27 -8.77 -13.14
N VAL A 213 12.86 -8.53 -11.90
CA VAL A 213 12.87 -7.19 -11.31
C VAL A 213 14.12 -7.02 -10.45
N GLU A 214 14.87 -5.96 -10.71
CA GLU A 214 16.11 -5.61 -10.02
C GLU A 214 16.03 -4.20 -9.43
N LEU A 215 16.54 -4.03 -8.21
CA LEU A 215 16.82 -2.75 -7.58
C LEU A 215 18.30 -2.41 -7.79
N VAL A 216 18.57 -1.19 -8.22
CA VAL A 216 19.91 -0.66 -8.45
C VAL A 216 20.07 0.61 -7.64
N ARG A 217 20.81 0.51 -6.53
CA ARG A 217 20.89 1.58 -5.54
C ARG A 217 21.77 2.74 -5.96
N GLY A 218 21.32 3.96 -5.73
CA GLY A 218 22.05 5.20 -5.97
C GLY A 218 23.18 5.40 -4.96
N ASN A 219 24.19 6.18 -5.35
CA ASN A 219 25.20 6.69 -4.42
C ASN A 219 25.08 8.21 -4.21
N GLY A 220 24.06 8.84 -4.81
CA GLY A 220 23.82 10.28 -4.73
C GLY A 220 24.75 11.15 -5.56
N ASP A 221 25.59 10.59 -6.43
CA ASP A 221 26.51 11.32 -7.32
C ASP A 221 26.32 10.97 -8.80
N GLY A 222 25.15 10.39 -9.14
CA GLY A 222 24.84 9.83 -10.45
C GLY A 222 25.47 8.47 -10.71
N THR A 223 26.21 7.87 -9.76
CA THR A 223 26.69 6.48 -9.83
C THR A 223 25.83 5.52 -9.01
N PHE A 224 25.95 4.22 -9.28
CA PHE A 224 25.11 3.20 -8.68
C PHE A 224 25.89 1.99 -8.20
N GLN A 225 25.30 1.28 -7.24
CA GLN A 225 25.74 -0.01 -6.75
C GLN A 225 25.42 -1.13 -7.75
N PRO A 226 25.99 -2.34 -7.58
CA PRO A 226 25.61 -3.49 -8.39
C PRO A 226 24.11 -3.81 -8.26
N PRO A 227 23.46 -4.29 -9.33
CA PRO A 227 22.04 -4.62 -9.31
C PRO A 227 21.75 -5.77 -8.34
N GLN A 228 20.65 -5.66 -7.63
CA GLN A 228 20.13 -6.67 -6.72
C GLN A 228 18.76 -7.14 -7.19
N ARG A 229 18.60 -8.44 -7.39
CA ARG A 229 17.28 -9.02 -7.64
C ARG A 229 16.42 -8.93 -6.37
N ILE A 230 15.24 -8.33 -6.47
CA ILE A 230 14.36 -8.09 -5.32
C ILE A 230 13.20 -9.08 -5.20
N LEU A 231 12.94 -9.86 -6.26
CA LEU A 231 11.89 -10.90 -6.26
C LEU A 231 12.47 -12.29 -6.53
N GLY A 232 12.04 -13.29 -5.76
CA GLY A 232 12.50 -14.69 -5.87
C GLY A 232 12.01 -15.44 -7.10
N TYR A 233 11.08 -14.87 -7.87
CA TYR A 233 10.42 -15.47 -9.03
C TYR A 233 10.44 -14.51 -10.24
N PRO A 234 10.12 -14.97 -11.46
CA PRO A 234 10.01 -14.10 -12.63
C PRO A 234 8.85 -13.12 -12.48
N ALA A 235 9.12 -11.84 -12.77
CA ALA A 235 8.17 -10.74 -12.74
C ALA A 235 8.68 -9.64 -13.66
N ASP A 236 7.80 -8.74 -14.07
CA ASP A 236 8.12 -7.62 -14.95
C ASP A 236 7.30 -6.36 -14.61
N GLU A 237 7.62 -5.28 -15.34
CA GLU A 237 6.91 -3.99 -15.29
C GLU A 237 6.74 -3.40 -13.87
N PRO A 238 7.84 -3.16 -13.14
CA PRO A 238 7.79 -2.53 -11.84
C PRO A 238 7.33 -1.07 -11.94
N GLN A 239 6.58 -0.64 -10.93
CA GLN A 239 6.23 0.77 -10.68
C GLN A 239 6.27 1.03 -9.18
N ILE A 240 6.77 2.20 -8.80
CA ILE A 240 7.02 2.56 -7.40
C ILE A 240 5.87 3.43 -6.88
N GLY A 241 5.50 3.22 -5.62
CA GLY A 241 4.52 4.05 -4.90
C GLY A 241 4.51 3.69 -3.41
N ASP A 242 3.92 4.54 -2.56
CA ASP A 242 3.65 4.19 -1.15
C ASP A 242 2.19 3.73 -1.03
N PHE A 243 1.90 2.45 -1.26
CA PHE A 243 0.53 1.95 -1.32
C PHE A 243 -0.07 1.76 0.07
N ASN A 244 0.75 1.50 1.10
CA ASN A 244 0.28 1.26 2.46
C ASN A 244 0.44 2.47 3.40
N GLY A 245 0.88 3.62 2.89
CA GLY A 245 0.97 4.89 3.59
C GLY A 245 1.87 4.85 4.82
N ASP A 246 2.84 3.93 4.85
CA ASP A 246 3.80 3.82 5.95
C ASP A 246 5.01 4.76 5.76
N GLY A 247 5.04 5.47 4.64
CA GLY A 247 6.11 6.37 4.25
C GLY A 247 7.26 5.66 3.55
N HIS A 248 7.19 4.35 3.32
CA HIS A 248 8.16 3.57 2.57
C HIS A 248 7.73 3.32 1.13
N ARG A 249 8.72 3.16 0.24
CA ARG A 249 8.46 2.87 -1.17
C ARG A 249 8.20 1.38 -1.39
N ASP A 250 7.01 1.10 -1.91
CA ASP A 250 6.57 -0.20 -2.35
C ASP A 250 6.77 -0.36 -3.87
N VAL A 251 6.58 -1.58 -4.38
CA VAL A 251 6.64 -1.86 -5.82
C VAL A 251 5.42 -2.65 -6.27
N ALA A 252 4.65 -2.08 -7.20
CA ALA A 252 3.68 -2.81 -8.00
C ALA A 252 4.38 -3.49 -9.19
N PHE A 253 4.11 -4.77 -9.43
CA PHE A 253 4.71 -5.53 -10.53
C PHE A 253 3.76 -6.59 -11.05
N ARG A 254 4.02 -7.07 -12.26
CA ARG A 254 3.24 -8.15 -12.85
C ARG A 254 3.95 -9.48 -12.72
N ARG A 255 3.17 -10.52 -12.43
CA ARG A 255 3.56 -11.92 -12.53
C ARG A 255 2.53 -12.66 -13.35
N ASP A 256 2.93 -13.15 -14.53
CA ASP A 256 2.02 -13.78 -15.48
C ASP A 256 0.84 -12.86 -15.85
N ALA A 257 -0.36 -13.15 -15.34
CA ALA A 257 -1.58 -12.37 -15.54
C ALA A 257 -2.05 -11.61 -14.28
N GLU A 258 -1.25 -11.65 -13.20
CA GLU A 258 -1.58 -11.07 -11.91
C GLU A 258 -0.82 -9.75 -11.68
N LEU A 259 -1.51 -8.78 -11.08
CA LEU A 259 -0.89 -7.60 -10.48
C LEU A 259 -0.60 -7.92 -9.02
N LEU A 260 0.63 -7.66 -8.59
CA LEU A 260 1.08 -7.86 -7.23
C LEU A 260 1.72 -6.56 -6.73
N VAL A 261 1.61 -6.30 -5.44
CA VAL A 261 2.29 -5.20 -4.75
C VAL A 261 3.20 -5.79 -3.68
N GLY A 262 4.50 -5.58 -3.81
CA GLY A 262 5.47 -5.86 -2.75
C GLY A 262 5.58 -4.65 -1.85
N LEU A 263 5.29 -4.82 -0.57
CA LEU A 263 5.37 -3.76 0.42
C LEU A 263 6.82 -3.63 0.92
N GLY A 264 7.37 -2.42 0.83
CA GLY A 264 8.76 -2.12 1.14
C GLY A 264 9.00 -2.01 2.64
N ASP A 265 10.12 -2.54 3.12
CA ASP A 265 10.56 -2.37 4.50
C ASP A 265 11.37 -1.08 4.74
N GLY A 266 11.46 -0.22 3.73
CA GLY A 266 12.29 0.99 3.74
C GLY A 266 13.78 0.72 3.63
N HIS A 267 14.21 -0.52 3.33
CA HIS A 267 15.60 -0.90 3.17
C HIS A 267 15.85 -1.65 1.84
N GLY A 268 14.95 -1.46 0.86
CA GLY A 268 15.00 -2.11 -0.44
C GLY A 268 14.59 -3.59 -0.47
N ALA A 269 13.95 -4.10 0.59
CA ALA A 269 13.38 -5.44 0.61
C ALA A 269 11.85 -5.42 0.72
N PHE A 270 11.21 -6.51 0.24
CA PHE A 270 9.76 -6.62 0.13
C PHE A 270 9.26 -7.88 0.85
N PRO A 271 9.18 -7.86 2.20
CA PRO A 271 8.85 -9.04 2.99
C PRO A 271 7.39 -9.48 2.86
N ALA A 272 6.49 -8.59 2.44
CA ALA A 272 5.09 -8.87 2.21
C ALA A 272 4.70 -8.59 0.75
N ILE A 273 3.96 -9.49 0.13
CA ILE A 273 3.51 -9.35 -1.25
C ILE A 273 2.00 -9.59 -1.30
N THR A 274 1.26 -8.58 -1.74
CA THR A 274 -0.19 -8.53 -1.74
C THR A 274 -0.70 -8.63 -3.18
N PRO A 275 -1.58 -9.59 -3.51
CA PRO A 275 -2.22 -9.63 -4.82
C PRO A 275 -3.24 -8.50 -4.96
N VAL A 276 -3.28 -7.88 -6.14
CA VAL A 276 -4.23 -6.82 -6.46
C VAL A 276 -5.35 -7.39 -7.34
N PRO A 277 -6.62 -7.30 -6.93
CA PRO A 277 -7.74 -7.84 -7.68
C PRO A 277 -8.03 -6.99 -8.92
N VAL A 278 -7.60 -7.46 -10.08
CA VAL A 278 -7.71 -6.74 -11.38
C VAL A 278 -8.82 -7.27 -12.30
N GLY A 279 -9.73 -8.09 -11.76
CA GLY A 279 -10.83 -8.69 -12.52
C GLY A 279 -10.41 -9.83 -13.47
N PRO A 280 -11.37 -10.57 -14.04
CA PRO A 280 -11.11 -11.78 -14.83
C PRO A 280 -10.57 -11.52 -16.25
N ASP A 281 -10.73 -10.29 -16.77
CA ASP A 281 -10.37 -9.95 -18.16
C ASP A 281 -8.87 -9.67 -18.35
N GLY A 282 -8.09 -9.68 -17.26
CA GLY A 282 -6.63 -9.55 -17.28
C GLY A 282 -6.16 -8.12 -17.49
N LEU A 283 -4.93 -7.84 -17.02
CA LEU A 283 -4.29 -6.55 -17.22
C LEU A 283 -3.89 -6.34 -18.67
N HIS A 284 -4.06 -5.11 -19.17
CA HIS A 284 -3.25 -4.62 -20.28
C HIS A 284 -1.94 -4.04 -19.71
N PRO A 285 -0.85 -4.80 -19.76
CA PRO A 285 0.32 -4.58 -18.89
C PRO A 285 1.08 -3.27 -19.18
N TRP A 286 1.04 -2.84 -20.45
CA TRP A 286 1.82 -1.73 -20.99
C TRP A 286 1.29 -0.32 -20.66
N ARG A 287 0.24 -0.20 -19.84
CA ARG A 287 -0.49 1.06 -19.62
C ARG A 287 -0.93 1.17 -18.17
N ARG A 288 0.00 1.58 -17.30
CA ARG A 288 -0.26 1.81 -15.89
C ARG A 288 0.39 3.11 -15.42
N GLY A 289 -0.23 3.78 -14.47
CA GLY A 289 0.35 4.88 -13.72
C GLY A 289 0.11 4.69 -12.23
N VAL A 290 1.03 5.17 -11.41
CA VAL A 290 0.96 5.10 -9.95
C VAL A 290 0.99 6.52 -9.37
N GLY A 291 0.13 6.81 -8.40
CA GLY A 291 0.03 8.11 -7.75
C GLY A 291 -1.21 8.20 -6.87
N ASP A 292 -1.20 9.07 -5.86
CA ASP A 292 -2.33 9.27 -4.93
C ASP A 292 -3.44 10.07 -5.62
N VAL A 293 -4.43 9.40 -6.22
CA VAL A 293 -5.45 10.09 -7.04
C VAL A 293 -6.68 10.49 -6.23
N ASP A 294 -6.84 9.97 -5.00
CA ASP A 294 -7.93 10.34 -4.11
C ASP A 294 -7.53 11.28 -2.96
N GLY A 295 -6.23 11.56 -2.81
CA GLY A 295 -5.65 12.48 -1.84
C GLY A 295 -5.59 11.91 -0.43
N ASN A 296 -5.59 10.58 -0.28
CA ASN A 296 -5.60 9.92 1.03
C ASN A 296 -4.20 9.71 1.64
N GLY A 297 -3.15 10.10 0.91
CA GLY A 297 -1.75 9.96 1.30
C GLY A 297 -1.13 8.61 0.91
N ARG A 298 -1.82 7.79 0.11
CA ARG A 298 -1.35 6.49 -0.38
C ARG A 298 -1.40 6.50 -1.90
N ALA A 299 -0.39 5.94 -2.53
CA ALA A 299 -0.36 5.79 -3.97
C ALA A 299 -1.43 4.81 -4.44
N ASP A 300 -2.14 5.15 -5.50
CA ASP A 300 -3.12 4.30 -6.17
C ASP A 300 -2.57 3.80 -7.51
N ILE A 301 -3.28 2.85 -8.13
CA ILE A 301 -2.88 2.31 -9.44
C ILE A 301 -3.96 2.61 -10.46
N VAL A 302 -3.63 3.33 -11.52
CA VAL A 302 -4.49 3.47 -12.70
C VAL A 302 -4.01 2.51 -13.77
N THR A 303 -4.86 1.58 -14.21
CA THR A 303 -4.48 0.54 -15.19
C THR A 303 -5.50 0.40 -16.30
N ALA A 304 -5.03 0.12 -17.52
CA ALA A 304 -5.89 -0.25 -18.63
C ALA A 304 -6.53 -1.63 -18.42
N VAL A 305 -7.85 -1.69 -18.61
CA VAL A 305 -8.66 -2.91 -18.65
C VAL A 305 -8.73 -3.45 -20.08
N ASP A 306 -8.81 -2.58 -21.07
CA ASP A 306 -8.71 -2.92 -22.48
C ASP A 306 -8.15 -1.74 -23.30
N ALA A 307 -8.18 -1.82 -24.64
CA ALA A 307 -7.71 -0.74 -25.51
C ALA A 307 -8.53 0.56 -25.42
N THR A 308 -9.67 0.52 -24.73
CA THR A 308 -10.69 1.58 -24.65
C THR A 308 -11.10 1.93 -23.23
N GLN A 309 -10.74 1.13 -22.23
CA GLN A 309 -11.13 1.33 -20.83
C GLN A 309 -9.95 1.19 -19.88
N ALA A 310 -9.92 2.04 -18.85
CA ALA A 310 -9.07 1.94 -17.69
C ALA A 310 -9.91 1.86 -16.41
N THR A 311 -9.28 1.44 -15.31
CA THR A 311 -9.84 1.47 -13.97
C THR A 311 -8.80 2.07 -13.02
N VAL A 312 -9.27 2.75 -11.97
CA VAL A 312 -8.44 3.16 -10.84
C VAL A 312 -8.62 2.14 -9.73
N LEU A 313 -7.53 1.60 -9.22
CA LEU A 313 -7.46 0.71 -8.07
C LEU A 313 -7.00 1.56 -6.89
N LEU A 314 -7.96 1.96 -6.06
CA LEU A 314 -7.68 2.79 -4.88
C LEU A 314 -7.05 1.93 -3.80
N SER A 315 -5.88 2.33 -3.35
CA SER A 315 -5.21 1.80 -2.18
C SER A 315 -5.96 2.26 -0.93
N GLN A 316 -6.24 1.34 -0.03
CA GLN A 316 -7.01 1.59 1.17
C GLN A 316 -6.35 0.86 2.33
N ALA A 317 -6.28 1.55 3.47
CA ALA A 317 -5.96 0.89 4.73
C ALA A 317 -6.96 -0.27 4.97
N PRO A 318 -6.51 -1.41 5.49
CA PRO A 318 -7.42 -2.46 5.91
C PRO A 318 -8.31 -1.97 7.06
N VAL A 319 -9.50 -2.54 7.15
CA VAL A 319 -10.33 -2.41 8.36
C VAL A 319 -9.85 -3.47 9.33
N GLU A 320 -9.20 -3.05 10.40
CA GLU A 320 -8.63 -3.93 11.43
C GLU A 320 -9.46 -3.89 12.71
N MET A 321 -9.44 -4.99 13.46
CA MET A 321 -10.13 -5.14 14.74
C MET A 321 -9.12 -5.24 15.87
N GLU A 322 -9.40 -4.57 16.99
CA GLU A 322 -8.56 -4.64 18.18
C GLU A 322 -9.39 -4.62 19.47
N CYS A 323 -8.94 -5.36 20.49
CA CYS A 323 -9.46 -5.21 21.86
C CYS A 323 -8.59 -4.23 22.65
N THR A 324 -9.21 -3.20 23.20
CA THR A 324 -8.57 -2.23 24.10
C THR A 324 -9.10 -2.37 25.52
N ALA A 325 -8.38 -1.80 26.49
CA ALA A 325 -8.82 -1.74 27.90
C ALA A 325 -10.16 -1.00 28.10
N THR A 326 -10.64 -0.26 27.10
CA THR A 326 -11.93 0.46 27.13
C THR A 326 -13.06 -0.23 26.37
N GLY A 327 -12.81 -1.39 25.77
CA GLY A 327 -13.69 -2.14 24.88
C GLY A 327 -13.04 -2.42 23.53
N GLY A 328 -13.82 -2.89 22.57
CA GLY A 328 -13.35 -3.18 21.22
C GLY A 328 -13.32 -1.93 20.35
N SER A 329 -12.30 -1.84 19.52
CA SER A 329 -12.16 -0.82 18.49
C SER A 329 -12.07 -1.44 17.11
N VAL A 330 -12.61 -0.71 16.14
CA VAL A 330 -12.43 -0.99 14.72
C VAL A 330 -11.62 0.16 14.14
N SER A 331 -10.44 -0.15 13.64
CA SER A 331 -9.64 0.79 12.84
C SER A 331 -10.26 0.88 11.46
N ILE A 332 -10.54 2.09 11.02
CA ILE A 332 -11.21 2.38 9.75
C ILE A 332 -10.35 3.33 8.92
N PRO A 333 -10.36 3.19 7.59
CA PRO A 333 -9.68 4.14 6.71
C PRO A 333 -10.15 5.57 6.93
N ALA A 334 -9.24 6.53 6.73
CA ALA A 334 -9.60 7.94 6.75
C ALA A 334 -10.74 8.21 5.76
N GLY A 335 -11.71 9.06 6.15
CA GLY A 335 -12.88 9.35 5.32
C GLY A 335 -13.94 8.25 5.25
N ALA A 336 -13.73 7.09 5.89
CA ALA A 336 -14.74 6.03 5.91
C ALA A 336 -16.03 6.47 6.61
N THR A 337 -17.17 6.07 6.05
CA THR A 337 -18.48 6.31 6.66
C THR A 337 -18.91 5.13 7.52
N VAL A 338 -19.51 5.41 8.68
CA VAL A 338 -19.94 4.39 9.64
C VAL A 338 -21.44 4.50 9.83
N ARG A 339 -22.15 3.37 9.66
CA ARG A 339 -23.61 3.29 9.82
C ARG A 339 -23.97 2.15 10.76
N SER A 340 -24.99 2.36 11.60
CA SER A 340 -25.57 1.31 12.42
C SER A 340 -27.03 1.06 12.05
N SER A 341 -27.45 -0.21 11.99
CA SER A 341 -28.85 -0.59 11.76
C SER A 341 -29.75 -0.43 12.98
N ASN A 342 -29.18 -0.37 14.19
CA ASN A 342 -29.92 -0.22 15.44
C ASN A 342 -29.24 0.78 16.40
N PRO A 343 -29.64 2.06 16.39
CA PRO A 343 -29.09 3.09 17.27
C PRO A 343 -29.36 2.84 18.76
N ALA A 344 -30.27 1.92 19.13
CA ALA A 344 -30.52 1.62 20.54
C ALA A 344 -29.39 0.78 21.16
N VAL A 345 -28.80 -0.14 20.40
CA VAL A 345 -27.64 -0.94 20.81
C VAL A 345 -26.36 -0.11 20.74
N LEU A 346 -26.33 0.87 19.83
CA LEU A 346 -25.20 1.78 19.59
C LEU A 346 -25.62 3.27 19.66
N PRO A 347 -25.99 3.79 20.84
CA PRO A 347 -26.53 5.15 20.96
C PRO A 347 -25.47 6.25 20.80
N PRO A 348 -25.85 7.48 20.40
CA PRO A 348 -24.93 8.62 20.33
C PRO A 348 -24.19 8.85 21.66
N GLY A 349 -22.86 9.03 21.60
CA GLY A 349 -22.00 9.14 22.78
C GLY A 349 -21.47 7.82 23.35
N ARG A 350 -21.86 6.68 22.77
CA ARG A 350 -21.25 5.35 22.98
C ARG A 350 -20.45 4.85 21.77
N ILE A 351 -20.61 5.50 20.63
CA ILE A 351 -19.67 5.45 19.51
C ILE A 351 -18.86 6.74 19.53
N SER A 352 -17.54 6.62 19.56
CA SER A 352 -16.64 7.75 19.30
C SER A 352 -15.76 7.40 18.11
N VAL A 353 -15.71 8.29 17.13
CA VAL A 353 -14.74 8.22 16.04
C VAL A 353 -13.64 9.21 16.35
N THR A 354 -12.43 8.71 16.59
CA THR A 354 -11.25 9.54 16.81
C THR A 354 -10.17 9.08 15.85
N ALA A 355 -9.69 9.97 14.99
CA ALA A 355 -8.51 9.76 14.13
C ALA A 355 -8.41 8.36 13.50
N GLY A 356 -9.41 7.94 12.71
CA GLY A 356 -9.38 6.64 12.03
C GLY A 356 -9.76 5.43 12.90
N THR A 357 -10.19 5.62 14.14
CA THR A 357 -10.67 4.52 14.99
C THR A 357 -12.10 4.75 15.44
N VAL A 358 -12.92 3.69 15.39
CA VAL A 358 -14.26 3.64 15.98
C VAL A 358 -14.18 2.88 17.29
N THR A 359 -14.39 3.57 18.42
CA THR A 359 -14.56 2.90 19.72
C THR A 359 -16.04 2.66 19.99
N ILE A 360 -16.37 1.43 20.41
CA ILE A 360 -17.75 1.00 20.63
C ILE A 360 -17.97 0.64 22.10
N ARG A 361 -19.02 1.20 22.70
CA ARG A 361 -19.50 0.84 24.05
C ARG A 361 -20.97 0.42 23.97
N PRO A 362 -21.27 -0.84 23.63
CA PRO A 362 -22.64 -1.23 23.31
C PRO A 362 -23.51 -1.37 24.57
N VAL A 363 -24.81 -1.48 24.35
CA VAL A 363 -25.77 -1.99 25.35
C VAL A 363 -26.36 -3.30 24.84
N ALA A 364 -26.85 -4.13 25.77
CA ALA A 364 -27.38 -5.46 25.46
C ALA A 364 -28.31 -5.48 24.22
N GLY A 365 -28.03 -6.41 23.31
CA GLY A 365 -28.78 -6.57 22.06
C GLY A 365 -27.89 -6.76 20.84
N ARG A 366 -28.53 -6.72 19.67
CA ARG A 366 -27.88 -6.96 18.38
C ARG A 366 -28.07 -5.78 17.42
N SER A 367 -27.02 -5.44 16.71
CA SER A 367 -26.99 -4.41 15.67
C SER A 367 -26.10 -4.88 14.51
N THR A 368 -26.09 -4.14 13.42
CA THR A 368 -25.05 -4.25 12.41
C THR A 368 -24.31 -2.92 12.35
N LEU A 369 -23.00 -3.00 12.21
CA LEU A 369 -22.12 -1.89 11.95
C LEU A 369 -21.59 -2.03 10.53
N THR A 370 -21.87 -1.09 9.67
CA THR A 370 -21.34 -1.06 8.32
C THR A 370 -20.32 0.07 8.21
N VAL A 371 -19.08 -0.29 7.89
CA VAL A 371 -17.99 0.62 7.56
C VAL A 371 -17.84 0.64 6.06
N THR A 372 -17.90 1.82 5.45
CA THR A 372 -17.68 2.00 4.01
C THR A 372 -16.48 2.91 3.82
N PRO A 373 -15.29 2.35 3.53
CA PRO A 373 -14.15 3.16 3.13
C PRO A 373 -14.43 3.95 1.85
N PRO A 374 -13.76 5.09 1.62
CA PRO A 374 -13.84 5.83 0.37
C PRO A 374 -13.55 4.91 -0.83
N GLY A 375 -14.39 4.98 -1.86
CA GLY A 375 -14.19 4.17 -3.08
C GLY A 375 -14.29 2.65 -2.90
N ALA A 376 -14.60 2.16 -1.70
CA ALA A 376 -14.60 0.74 -1.37
C ALA A 376 -15.99 0.13 -1.15
N SER A 377 -16.07 -1.19 -1.26
CA SER A 377 -17.29 -1.93 -0.87
C SER A 377 -17.48 -1.88 0.66
N PRO A 378 -18.72 -1.70 1.14
CA PRO A 378 -18.99 -1.71 2.58
C PRO A 378 -18.62 -3.04 3.24
N ARG A 379 -17.84 -2.99 4.33
CA ARG A 379 -17.67 -4.09 5.27
C ARG A 379 -18.74 -4.01 6.35
N THR A 380 -19.38 -5.12 6.68
CA THR A 380 -20.43 -5.18 7.69
C THR A 380 -20.05 -6.15 8.78
N PHE A 381 -20.23 -5.70 10.01
CA PHE A 381 -20.01 -6.48 11.22
C PHE A 381 -21.34 -6.68 11.95
N THR A 382 -21.60 -7.87 12.46
CA THR A 382 -22.64 -8.01 13.47
C THR A 382 -22.09 -7.49 14.79
N VAL A 383 -22.80 -6.58 15.45
CA VAL A 383 -22.46 -6.19 16.81
C VAL A 383 -23.40 -6.90 17.76
N VAL A 384 -22.86 -7.71 18.67
CA VAL A 384 -23.62 -8.42 19.70
C VAL A 384 -23.11 -8.00 21.07
N ALA A 385 -24.00 -7.54 21.93
CA ALA A 385 -23.67 -7.23 23.30
C ALA A 385 -24.56 -8.00 24.25
N GLY A 386 -23.95 -8.62 25.25
CA GLY A 386 -24.65 -9.18 26.39
C GLY A 386 -24.98 -8.12 27.43
N SER A 387 -25.40 -8.62 28.57
CA SER A 387 -25.84 -7.87 29.73
C SER A 387 -24.70 -7.76 30.75
N SER A 388 -25.04 -7.67 32.03
CA SER A 388 -24.05 -7.70 33.12
C SER A 388 -24.17 -8.97 33.97
N GLY A 389 -24.94 -9.95 33.49
CA GLY A 389 -25.04 -11.27 34.10
C GLY A 389 -24.71 -12.34 33.07
N ASP A 390 -24.80 -13.60 33.47
CA ASP A 390 -24.41 -14.72 32.62
C ASP A 390 -25.20 -14.79 31.32
N ASP A 391 -24.49 -14.63 30.20
CA ASP A 391 -25.05 -14.62 28.86
C ASP A 391 -24.58 -15.81 28.02
N THR A 392 -25.39 -16.19 27.03
CA THR A 392 -24.99 -17.14 25.98
C THR A 392 -25.13 -16.46 24.65
N ILE A 393 -24.00 -16.23 23.99
CA ILE A 393 -23.90 -15.47 22.76
C ILE A 393 -23.48 -16.39 21.63
N THR A 394 -24.21 -16.32 20.53
CA THR A 394 -23.83 -16.95 19.27
C THR A 394 -23.79 -15.89 18.18
N GLY A 395 -22.63 -15.81 17.52
CA GLY A 395 -22.35 -14.93 16.41
C GLY A 395 -22.89 -15.45 15.08
N THR A 396 -22.16 -15.20 14.00
CA THR A 396 -22.47 -15.59 12.63
C THR A 396 -21.25 -16.16 11.91
N GLU A 397 -21.47 -16.75 10.73
CA GLU A 397 -20.38 -17.18 9.84
C GLU A 397 -19.61 -16.02 9.18
N GLY A 398 -19.77 -14.79 9.67
CA GLY A 398 -19.07 -13.62 9.17
C GLY A 398 -18.69 -12.71 10.33
N ALA A 399 -17.81 -11.75 10.04
CA ALA A 399 -17.16 -10.91 11.04
C ALA A 399 -18.11 -10.30 12.09
N ASP A 400 -17.84 -10.58 13.35
CA ASP A 400 -18.62 -10.15 14.50
C ASP A 400 -17.80 -9.26 15.45
N LEU A 401 -18.46 -8.31 16.11
CA LEU A 401 -17.95 -7.53 17.23
C LEU A 401 -18.79 -7.89 18.46
N VAL A 402 -18.23 -8.71 19.34
CA VAL A 402 -18.93 -9.28 20.48
C VAL A 402 -18.43 -8.70 21.79
N PHE A 403 -19.37 -8.27 22.61
CA PHE A 403 -19.15 -7.68 23.93
C PHE A 403 -20.02 -8.42 24.95
N PRO A 404 -19.57 -9.57 25.48
CA PRO A 404 -20.38 -10.39 26.38
C PRO A 404 -20.80 -9.61 27.63
N GLY A 405 -19.84 -8.90 28.23
CA GLY A 405 -20.11 -7.88 29.22
C GLY A 405 -19.47 -8.26 30.54
N LYS A 406 -20.28 -8.50 31.56
CA LYS A 406 -19.81 -9.12 32.79
C LYS A 406 -20.66 -10.34 33.02
N GLY A 407 -20.15 -11.36 33.69
CA GLY A 407 -21.00 -12.49 34.03
C GLY A 407 -20.19 -13.76 34.13
N ARG A 408 -20.79 -14.86 33.72
CA ARG A 408 -20.06 -16.06 33.35
C ARG A 408 -20.59 -16.46 31.99
N ASP A 409 -19.94 -15.96 30.97
CA ASP A 409 -20.48 -15.90 29.63
C ASP A 409 -19.99 -17.07 28.78
N VAL A 410 -20.83 -17.51 27.85
CA VAL A 410 -20.48 -18.50 26.84
C VAL A 410 -20.67 -17.87 25.47
N THR A 411 -19.56 -17.65 24.79
CA THR A 411 -19.51 -16.96 23.50
C THR A 411 -18.98 -17.90 22.41
N ALA A 412 -19.72 -18.00 21.31
CA ALA A 412 -19.31 -18.73 20.12
C ALA A 412 -19.57 -17.86 18.88
N THR A 413 -18.54 -17.33 18.19
CA THR A 413 -18.76 -16.43 17.04
C THR A 413 -18.92 -17.17 15.70
N LEU A 414 -18.31 -18.35 15.56
CA LEU A 414 -18.41 -19.30 14.43
C LEU A 414 -17.29 -19.14 13.39
N GLY A 415 -17.34 -18.15 12.51
CA GLY A 415 -16.29 -17.96 11.52
C GLY A 415 -16.33 -16.57 10.91
N GLY A 416 -15.32 -16.22 10.13
CA GLY A 416 -15.02 -14.82 9.80
C GLY A 416 -14.02 -14.23 10.79
N ASP A 417 -13.51 -13.05 10.49
CA ASP A 417 -12.56 -12.36 11.37
C ASP A 417 -13.34 -11.68 12.51
N ASP A 418 -13.29 -12.22 13.72
CA ASP A 418 -14.11 -11.83 14.85
C ASP A 418 -13.33 -11.06 15.93
N LEU A 419 -14.03 -10.16 16.62
CA LEU A 419 -13.53 -9.46 17.81
C LEU A 419 -14.41 -9.74 19.01
N VAL A 420 -13.88 -10.44 20.02
CA VAL A 420 -14.57 -10.67 21.29
C VAL A 420 -13.82 -9.91 22.39
N CYS A 421 -14.42 -8.86 22.94
CA CYS A 421 -13.84 -8.14 24.08
C CYS A 421 -14.74 -8.26 25.32
N ASP A 422 -14.37 -9.18 26.20
CA ASP A 422 -15.04 -9.36 27.48
C ASP A 422 -14.50 -8.41 28.57
N ALA A 423 -15.34 -8.06 29.54
CA ALA A 423 -14.98 -7.18 30.66
C ALA A 423 -14.83 -7.94 31.99
N GLY A 424 -15.31 -9.19 32.09
CA GLY A 424 -14.88 -10.16 33.09
C GLY A 424 -15.98 -11.07 33.65
N GLY A 425 -15.53 -12.15 34.26
CA GLY A 425 -16.29 -13.36 34.49
C GLY A 425 -15.36 -14.56 34.48
N ASP A 426 -15.90 -15.77 34.63
CA ASP A 426 -15.12 -16.97 34.31
C ASP A 426 -15.62 -17.49 32.94
N ASP A 427 -15.13 -16.87 31.87
CA ASP A 427 -15.81 -16.89 30.59
C ASP A 427 -15.32 -18.01 29.66
N ARG A 428 -16.17 -18.46 28.74
CA ARG A 428 -15.80 -19.42 27.69
C ARG A 428 -16.03 -18.81 26.32
N ILE A 429 -14.93 -18.57 25.60
CA ILE A 429 -14.91 -17.91 24.30
C ILE A 429 -14.44 -18.90 23.24
N THR A 430 -15.15 -18.99 22.12
CA THR A 430 -14.74 -19.74 20.93
C THR A 430 -15.02 -18.92 19.68
N THR A 431 -14.01 -18.61 18.86
CA THR A 431 -14.21 -17.74 17.69
C THR A 431 -14.36 -18.50 16.38
N GLY A 432 -13.48 -19.45 16.09
CA GLY A 432 -13.69 -20.50 15.11
C GLY A 432 -12.72 -20.48 13.94
N ALA A 433 -13.08 -19.91 12.79
CA ALA A 433 -12.15 -19.84 11.65
C ALA A 433 -12.12 -18.42 11.08
N GLY A 434 -10.94 -17.86 10.85
CA GLY A 434 -10.74 -16.44 10.55
C GLY A 434 -9.56 -15.92 11.35
N ASN A 435 -9.12 -14.69 11.08
CA ASN A 435 -8.10 -14.06 11.92
C ASN A 435 -8.80 -13.33 13.07
N ASP A 436 -8.86 -13.98 14.23
CA ASP A 436 -9.68 -13.55 15.35
C ASP A 436 -8.88 -12.78 16.41
N VAL A 437 -9.58 -11.91 17.14
CA VAL A 437 -9.05 -11.24 18.33
C VAL A 437 -9.99 -11.48 19.51
N ALA A 438 -9.52 -12.19 20.53
CA ALA A 438 -10.33 -12.55 21.69
C ALA A 438 -9.67 -12.11 23.00
N SER A 439 -10.44 -11.44 23.85
CA SER A 439 -10.04 -11.01 25.20
C SER A 439 -11.02 -11.55 26.24
N GLY A 440 -10.52 -12.33 27.21
CA GLY A 440 -11.29 -12.88 28.35
C GLY A 440 -11.59 -11.85 29.43
N GLY A 441 -10.78 -10.80 29.54
CA GLY A 441 -11.05 -9.73 30.49
C GLY A 441 -10.56 -10.13 31.88
N ARG A 442 -11.42 -10.21 32.89
CA ARG A 442 -11.02 -10.54 34.27
C ARG A 442 -11.69 -11.81 34.73
N GLY A 443 -10.92 -12.75 35.26
CA GLY A 443 -11.41 -13.96 35.92
C GLY A 443 -10.75 -15.18 35.30
N ARG A 444 -11.31 -16.38 35.47
CA ARG A 444 -10.71 -17.61 34.92
C ARG A 444 -11.34 -17.91 33.57
N ASP A 445 -10.66 -17.51 32.52
CA ASP A 445 -11.21 -17.57 31.17
C ASP A 445 -10.70 -18.79 30.39
N THR A 446 -11.52 -19.29 29.47
CA THR A 446 -11.14 -20.32 28.50
C THR A 446 -11.41 -19.80 27.09
N ILE A 447 -10.35 -19.52 26.35
CA ILE A 447 -10.40 -18.95 25.00
C ILE A 447 -9.87 -19.98 24.00
N SER A 448 -10.61 -20.20 22.91
CA SER A 448 -10.19 -21.07 21.80
C SER A 448 -10.50 -20.38 20.47
N THR A 449 -9.49 -20.02 19.68
CA THR A 449 -9.74 -19.20 18.47
C THR A 449 -9.83 -20.02 17.19
N GLY A 450 -9.14 -21.14 17.09
CA GLY A 450 -9.32 -22.10 15.99
C GLY A 450 -8.35 -21.83 14.84
N ALA A 451 -8.83 -21.78 13.59
CA ALA A 451 -7.93 -21.68 12.44
C ALA A 451 -7.80 -20.25 11.92
N GLY A 452 -6.57 -19.79 11.72
CA GLY A 452 -6.24 -18.43 11.31
C GLY A 452 -5.11 -17.86 12.15
N ALA A 453 -4.61 -16.68 11.80
CA ALA A 453 -3.57 -16.01 12.59
C ALA A 453 -4.24 -15.15 13.67
N ASP A 454 -4.41 -15.74 14.86
CA ASP A 454 -5.26 -15.17 15.90
C ASP A 454 -4.47 -14.35 16.94
N THR A 455 -5.20 -13.55 17.72
CA THR A 455 -4.66 -12.85 18.91
C THR A 455 -5.52 -13.14 20.14
N LEU A 456 -4.93 -13.81 21.13
CA LEU A 456 -5.58 -14.25 22.35
C LEU A 456 -5.05 -13.48 23.56
N LEU A 457 -5.95 -12.81 24.27
CA LEU A 457 -5.66 -12.02 25.47
C LEU A 457 -6.43 -12.64 26.66
N GLY A 458 -5.74 -13.27 27.60
CA GLY A 458 -6.39 -13.82 28.81
C GLY A 458 -6.88 -12.68 29.70
N GLY A 459 -5.93 -11.87 30.18
CA GLY A 459 -6.21 -10.74 31.05
C GLY A 459 -5.86 -11.07 32.50
N PRO A 460 -6.42 -10.38 33.51
CA PRO A 460 -6.16 -10.77 34.89
C PRO A 460 -6.94 -12.03 35.31
N GLY A 461 -6.23 -13.09 35.68
CA GLY A 461 -6.78 -14.35 36.18
C GLY A 461 -5.90 -15.55 35.83
N ASP A 462 -6.43 -16.76 36.03
CA ASP A 462 -5.71 -17.99 35.67
C ASP A 462 -6.32 -18.55 34.38
N ASP A 463 -5.82 -18.16 33.21
CA ASP A 463 -6.52 -18.39 31.96
C ASP A 463 -6.09 -19.64 31.21
N THR A 464 -6.94 -20.14 30.30
CA THR A 464 -6.60 -21.21 29.36
C THR A 464 -6.83 -20.72 27.93
N LEU A 465 -5.76 -20.59 27.16
CA LEU A 465 -5.77 -20.06 25.79
C LEU A 465 -5.36 -21.17 24.81
N THR A 466 -6.12 -21.33 23.74
CA THR A 466 -5.87 -22.31 22.68
C THR A 466 -5.98 -21.62 21.32
N GLY A 467 -4.85 -21.38 20.67
CA GLY A 467 -4.78 -20.69 19.37
C GLY A 467 -5.33 -21.58 18.28
N GLY A 468 -4.63 -22.68 18.00
CA GLY A 468 -5.07 -23.69 17.05
C GLY A 468 -3.99 -23.93 15.98
N PRO A 469 -4.38 -24.29 14.74
CA PRO A 469 -3.44 -24.28 13.63
C PRO A 469 -3.16 -22.85 13.16
N ASP A 470 -1.92 -22.60 12.71
CA ASP A 470 -1.36 -21.34 12.20
C ASP A 470 -0.56 -20.54 13.26
N ALA A 471 -0.20 -19.29 12.95
CA ALA A 471 0.75 -18.49 13.71
C ALA A 471 0.02 -17.48 14.59
N ASP A 472 -0.11 -17.80 15.88
CA ASP A 472 -0.96 -17.05 16.80
C ASP A 472 -0.17 -16.14 17.76
N ARG A 473 -0.85 -15.16 18.33
CA ARG A 473 -0.28 -14.27 19.36
C ARG A 473 -0.98 -14.48 20.69
N PHE A 474 -0.22 -14.75 21.74
CA PHE A 474 -0.78 -14.99 23.08
C PHE A 474 -0.30 -13.94 24.08
N ALA A 475 -1.24 -13.40 24.85
CA ALA A 475 -0.95 -12.66 26.07
C ALA A 475 -1.82 -13.19 27.21
N GLY A 476 -1.27 -14.10 28.01
CA GLY A 476 -1.96 -14.64 29.20
C GLY A 476 -2.41 -13.56 30.16
N GLY A 477 -1.59 -12.52 30.36
CA GLY A 477 -1.91 -11.43 31.27
C GLY A 477 -1.41 -11.72 32.68
N GLY A 478 -2.28 -11.58 33.68
CA GLY A 478 -1.88 -11.62 35.09
C GLY A 478 -2.47 -12.80 35.84
N GLY A 479 -1.67 -13.81 36.14
CA GLY A 479 -2.02 -14.94 37.00
C GLY A 479 -1.26 -16.18 36.57
N ARG A 480 -1.87 -17.36 36.61
CA ARG A 480 -1.26 -18.60 36.12
C ARG A 480 -2.00 -19.12 34.89
N ASP A 481 -1.43 -18.79 33.74
CA ASP A 481 -2.05 -19.07 32.46
C ASP A 481 -1.52 -20.37 31.84
N ILE A 482 -2.37 -21.03 31.07
CA ILE A 482 -2.07 -22.22 30.27
C ILE A 482 -2.33 -21.85 28.83
N THR A 483 -1.32 -22.00 27.98
CA THR A 483 -1.40 -21.73 26.54
C THR A 483 -0.91 -22.94 25.76
N ASP A 484 -1.47 -23.21 24.60
CA ASP A 484 -0.98 -24.24 23.67
C ASP A 484 0.12 -23.76 22.71
N LEU A 485 0.75 -22.61 23.02
CA LEU A 485 1.89 -22.02 22.31
C LEU A 485 2.83 -23.04 21.65
N THR A 486 2.87 -22.99 20.31
CA THR A 486 3.72 -23.80 19.44
C THR A 486 4.65 -22.94 18.57
N PRO A 487 5.88 -22.61 19.03
CA PRO A 487 6.80 -21.75 18.28
C PRO A 487 7.16 -22.23 16.86
N ALA A 488 6.99 -23.54 16.60
CA ALA A 488 7.20 -24.13 15.27
C ALA A 488 6.10 -23.76 14.26
N GLN A 489 4.91 -23.39 14.73
CA GLN A 489 3.80 -22.92 13.90
C GLN A 489 3.88 -21.40 13.66
N GLY A 490 4.70 -20.70 14.44
CA GLY A 490 4.88 -19.25 14.34
C GLY A 490 4.39 -18.49 15.57
N ASP A 491 3.83 -19.21 16.55
CA ASP A 491 3.21 -18.62 17.73
C ASP A 491 4.19 -17.82 18.59
N ARG A 492 3.72 -16.71 19.17
CA ARG A 492 4.54 -15.82 20.00
C ARG A 492 3.84 -15.28 21.22
#